data_AF-A0AAU8DQ10-F1
#
_entry.id   AF-A0AAU8DQ10-F1
#
_cell.length_a   1.000
_cell.length_b   1.000
_cell.length_c   1.000
_cell.angle_alpha   90.00
_cell.angle_beta   90.00
_cell.angle_gamma   90.00
#
_symmetry.space_group_name_H-M   'P 1'
#
loop_
_entity.id
_entity.type
_entity.pdbx_description
1 polymer ?
#
loop_
_entity_poly.entity_id
_entity_poly.type
_entity_poly.pdbx_seq_one_letter_code
_entity_poly.pdbx_strand_id
1 'polypeptide(L)'
;MSEAPVHHSRTVLAIVLDGEEVCGVTVRDRSIVAHRVFDPDTDPSEILAALAETADHSPSDPVEVTLTIGGLLTALLSDGSTDAGVAVVRIVPRPASDPSLGRNPRPRVERLVRNRFSVQGGCDLFGRPVSALDVAGVQEVARQVAALGIDSIAVVGSGSTAHPHQERQAADILQARCGSARIILAGDLGGQGFVARESTAVHDAALFEPVDRLLGAWESAAARIFPGSTTHVARSDGGLSTLSWARNHPVILLSSELSTTLLGAAADAGLDACRVRIHTHSGQLEGEVRDRLVVVGTDAWASLDGPMGWDLVIPQAELSTVFAHPWPTDHPDRDEAATEAVVEPTLHRNLLAGLGSAVSAPSAWVDEVAYITTAEQLTTLREDVRTRVITLATANGAAPGSARVVEMSAIAMPFTPAGTVRITARATGSPSPGRRLVPDTADRVRAG
;
A
#
# COMPACT_ATOMS: atom_id res chain seq x y z
N MET A 1 26.69 23.19 -29.33
CA MET A 1 27.14 22.79 -27.98
C MET A 1 25.98 22.08 -27.34
N SER A 2 26.08 20.76 -27.17
CA SER A 2 25.08 19.96 -26.46
C SER A 2 25.18 20.33 -24.98
N GLU A 3 24.16 20.98 -24.42
CA GLU A 3 24.08 21.13 -22.96
C GLU A 3 24.04 19.73 -22.34
N ALA A 4 25.05 19.43 -21.53
CA ALA A 4 25.02 18.24 -20.69
C ALA A 4 23.80 18.34 -19.77
N PRO A 5 23.05 17.25 -19.52
CA PRO A 5 21.97 17.28 -18.55
C PRO A 5 22.57 17.69 -17.20
N VAL A 6 22.13 18.84 -16.68
CA VAL A 6 22.52 19.28 -15.34
C VAL A 6 21.94 18.26 -14.36
N HIS A 7 22.77 17.34 -13.87
CA HIS A 7 22.44 16.46 -12.76
C HIS A 7 22.32 17.31 -11.50
N HIS A 8 21.10 17.77 -11.23
CA HIS A 8 20.79 18.45 -9.98
C HIS A 8 20.71 17.38 -8.88
N SER A 9 21.41 17.61 -7.76
CA SER A 9 21.33 16.71 -6.61
C SER A 9 19.90 16.69 -6.07
N ARG A 10 19.32 15.50 -5.97
CA ARG A 10 17.95 15.31 -5.48
C ARG A 10 18.01 15.28 -3.95
N THR A 11 17.43 16.29 -3.32
CA THR A 11 17.28 16.32 -1.86
C THR A 11 15.86 15.87 -1.49
N VAL A 12 15.77 14.87 -0.63
CA VAL A 12 14.50 14.34 -0.11
C VAL A 12 14.47 14.51 1.39
N LEU A 13 13.37 15.06 1.91
CA LEU A 13 13.06 15.10 3.33
C LEU A 13 12.14 13.93 3.64
N ALA A 14 12.70 12.86 4.19
CA ALA A 14 11.96 11.68 4.58
C ALA A 14 11.52 11.78 6.03
N ILE A 15 10.23 11.61 6.26
CA ILE A 15 9.60 11.66 7.58
C ILE A 15 9.08 10.28 7.91
N VAL A 16 9.53 9.71 9.03
CA VAL A 16 9.08 8.41 9.53
C VAL A 16 8.28 8.62 10.81
N LEU A 17 7.04 8.14 10.81
CA LEU A 17 6.12 8.18 11.95
C LEU A 17 5.87 6.74 12.41
N ASP A 18 6.39 6.37 13.57
CA ASP A 18 6.23 5.02 14.13
C ASP A 18 5.22 4.94 15.29
N GLY A 19 4.73 6.09 15.76
CA GLY A 19 3.75 6.22 16.83
C GLY A 19 4.36 6.63 18.18
N GLU A 20 5.67 6.46 18.37
CA GLU A 20 6.39 6.89 19.58
C GLU A 20 7.24 8.13 19.34
N GLU A 21 7.76 8.28 18.11
CA GLU A 21 8.54 9.43 17.69
C GLU A 21 8.29 9.79 16.22
N VAL A 22 8.72 10.99 15.83
CA VAL A 22 8.87 11.36 14.42
C VAL A 22 10.35 11.50 14.09
N CYS A 23 10.84 10.68 13.18
CA CYS A 23 12.21 10.76 12.68
C CYS A 23 12.24 11.47 11.33
N GLY A 24 12.84 12.66 11.30
CA GLY A 24 13.12 13.39 10.07
C GLY A 24 14.53 13.09 9.56
N VAL A 25 14.64 12.68 8.30
CA VAL A 25 15.90 12.31 7.64
C VAL A 25 16.04 13.12 6.36
N THR A 26 17.15 13.86 6.25
CA THR A 26 17.51 14.53 4.99
C THR A 26 18.42 13.60 4.19
N VAL A 27 17.99 13.26 2.98
CA VAL A 27 18.71 12.38 2.07
C VAL A 27 19.12 13.15 0.83
N ARG A 28 20.40 13.07 0.47
CA ARG A 28 20.94 13.65 -0.76
C ARG A 28 21.74 12.59 -1.49
N ASP A 29 21.45 12.40 -2.77
CA ASP A 29 22.15 11.46 -3.64
C ASP A 29 22.28 10.05 -3.02
N ARG A 30 21.19 9.60 -2.37
CA ARG A 30 21.06 8.28 -1.72
C ARG A 30 21.89 8.09 -0.44
N SER A 31 22.34 9.18 0.17
CA SER A 31 23.03 9.15 1.47
C SER A 31 22.32 10.05 2.47
N ILE A 32 22.28 9.61 3.74
CA ILE A 32 21.76 10.42 4.84
C ILE A 32 22.77 11.54 5.13
N VAL A 33 22.34 12.80 5.02
CA VAL A 33 23.19 13.96 5.33
C VAL A 33 22.89 14.57 6.69
N ALA A 34 21.66 14.45 7.16
CA ALA A 34 21.23 14.91 8.48
C ALA A 34 20.01 14.11 8.94
N HIS A 35 19.81 14.03 10.26
CA HIS A 35 18.56 13.53 10.83
C HIS A 35 18.24 14.25 12.14
N ARG A 36 16.98 14.25 12.53
CA ARG A 36 16.49 14.79 13.81
C ARG A 36 15.27 13.98 14.25
N VAL A 37 15.16 13.76 15.55
CA VAL A 37 14.01 13.11 16.19
C VAL A 37 13.16 14.18 16.87
N PHE A 38 11.85 14.03 16.77
CA PHE A 38 10.84 14.93 17.30
C PHE A 38 9.79 14.13 18.08
N ASP A 39 9.11 14.83 18.98
CA ASP A 39 7.94 14.29 19.68
C ASP A 39 6.77 14.09 18.68
N PRO A 40 5.97 13.02 18.77
CA PRO A 40 4.80 12.77 17.93
C PRO A 40 3.81 13.93 17.81
N ASP A 41 3.69 14.74 18.87
CA ASP A 41 2.74 15.85 18.94
C ASP A 41 3.29 17.16 18.33
N THR A 42 4.54 17.16 17.85
CA THR A 42 5.17 18.33 17.23
C THR A 42 4.46 18.71 15.93
N ASP A 43 4.18 20.00 15.70
CA ASP A 43 3.52 20.45 14.48
C ASP A 43 4.34 20.08 13.22
N PRO A 44 3.72 19.49 12.17
CA PRO A 44 4.44 19.12 10.96
C PRO A 44 5.22 20.26 10.31
N SER A 45 4.77 21.52 10.44
CA SER A 45 5.48 22.68 9.87
C SER A 45 6.77 22.97 10.63
N GLU A 46 6.78 22.77 11.95
CA GLU A 46 7.98 22.94 12.78
C GLU A 46 9.01 21.86 12.46
N ILE A 47 8.57 20.62 12.27
CA ILE A 47 9.43 19.50 11.85
C ILE A 47 10.07 19.81 10.49
N LEU A 48 9.27 20.19 9.51
CA LEU A 48 9.75 20.49 8.16
C LEU A 48 10.70 21.70 8.13
N ALA A 49 10.41 22.76 8.89
CA ALA A 49 11.29 23.92 9.01
C ALA A 49 12.63 23.55 9.65
N ALA A 50 12.62 22.76 10.72
CA ALA A 50 13.82 22.27 11.39
C ALA A 50 14.70 21.41 10.47
N LEU A 51 14.09 20.60 9.60
CA LEU A 51 14.84 19.81 8.61
C LEU A 51 15.41 20.70 7.50
N ALA A 52 14.68 21.73 7.05
CA ALA A 52 15.17 22.68 6.06
C ALA A 52 16.47 23.37 6.49
N GLU A 53 16.56 23.77 7.76
CA GLU A 53 17.76 24.38 8.34
C GLU A 53 18.97 23.43 8.31
N THR A 54 18.74 22.13 8.53
CA THR A 54 19.83 21.14 8.52
C THR A 54 20.33 20.77 7.13
N ALA A 55 19.54 21.03 6.09
CA ALA A 55 19.83 20.59 4.74
C ALA A 55 20.78 21.53 3.95
N ASP A 56 21.11 22.72 4.47
CA ASP A 56 21.82 23.80 3.73
C ASP A 56 21.23 24.02 2.33
N HIS A 57 19.89 24.02 2.26
CA HIS A 57 19.11 24.08 1.04
C HIS A 57 19.04 25.52 0.50
N SER A 58 19.32 25.72 -0.79
CA SER A 58 19.02 27.00 -1.44
C SER A 58 17.52 27.05 -1.76
N PRO A 59 16.79 28.15 -1.48
CA PRO A 59 15.32 28.25 -1.68
C PRO A 59 14.79 27.86 -3.07
N SER A 60 15.65 27.76 -4.08
CA SER A 60 15.37 27.36 -5.45
C SER A 60 15.48 25.85 -5.73
N ASP A 61 16.03 25.06 -4.79
CA ASP A 61 16.24 23.63 -5.02
C ASP A 61 14.91 22.88 -4.89
N PRO A 62 14.61 21.93 -5.79
CA PRO A 62 13.41 21.11 -5.66
C PRO A 62 13.55 20.22 -4.41
N VAL A 63 12.62 20.39 -3.47
CA VAL A 63 12.49 19.52 -2.29
C VAL A 63 11.35 18.54 -2.54
N GLU A 64 11.63 17.27 -2.29
CA GLU A 64 10.62 16.22 -2.23
C GLU A 64 10.44 15.79 -0.77
N VAL A 65 9.19 15.57 -0.37
CA VAL A 65 8.86 15.08 0.97
C VAL A 65 8.32 13.66 0.84
N THR A 66 8.87 12.72 1.60
CA THR A 66 8.34 11.35 1.69
C THR A 66 7.86 11.07 3.11
N LEU A 67 6.69 10.45 3.23
CA LEU A 67 6.12 10.05 4.51
C LEU A 67 6.13 8.52 4.63
N THR A 68 6.61 7.98 5.74
CA THR A 68 6.50 6.56 6.08
C THR A 68 5.67 6.46 7.36
N ILE A 69 4.44 5.97 7.24
CA ILE A 69 3.46 5.98 8.35
C ILE A 69 2.99 4.58 8.77
N GLY A 70 3.49 3.51 8.16
CA GLY A 70 2.99 2.15 8.38
C GLY A 70 3.10 1.66 9.82
N GLY A 71 4.13 2.09 10.57
CA GLY A 71 4.32 1.77 11.98
C GLY A 71 3.22 2.38 12.84
N LEU A 72 2.95 3.68 12.66
CA LEU A 72 1.84 4.38 13.31
C LEU A 72 0.48 3.71 13.03
N LEU A 73 0.20 3.34 11.78
CA LEU A 73 -1.07 2.68 11.44
C LEU A 73 -1.20 1.30 12.08
N THR A 74 -0.09 0.57 12.18
CA THR A 74 -0.03 -0.73 12.85
C THR A 74 -0.31 -0.60 14.34
N ALA A 75 0.28 0.39 15.01
CA ALA A 75 0.04 0.68 16.42
C ALA A 75 -1.44 1.05 16.66
N LEU A 76 -1.98 1.96 15.85
CA LEU A 76 -3.39 2.38 15.91
C LEU A 76 -4.38 1.21 15.86
N LEU A 77 -4.10 0.22 15.01
CA LEU A 77 -4.95 -0.96 14.84
C LEU A 77 -4.70 -2.03 15.92
N SER A 78 -3.51 -2.07 16.51
CA SER A 78 -3.14 -3.05 17.54
C SER A 78 -3.67 -2.66 18.92
N ASP A 79 -3.59 -1.39 19.26
CA ASP A 79 -3.98 -0.85 20.57
C ASP A 79 -5.50 -0.69 20.72
N GLY A 80 -6.25 -0.88 19.62
CA GLY A 80 -7.70 -0.73 19.60
C GLY A 80 -8.16 0.71 19.79
N SER A 81 -7.26 1.67 19.56
CA SER A 81 -7.50 3.10 19.75
C SER A 81 -8.35 3.73 18.63
N THR A 82 -8.67 2.96 17.60
CA THR A 82 -9.60 3.39 16.55
C THR A 82 -11.04 3.10 16.95
N ASP A 83 -11.87 4.14 16.99
CA ASP A 83 -13.32 4.04 17.15
C ASP A 83 -14.04 3.62 15.84
N ALA A 84 -13.28 3.36 14.76
CA ALA A 84 -13.82 3.09 13.43
C ALA A 84 -14.51 1.71 13.37
N GLY A 85 -15.81 1.70 13.63
CA GLY A 85 -16.67 0.54 13.44
C GLY A 85 -17.10 0.39 11.97
N VAL A 86 -16.73 -0.72 11.34
CA VAL A 86 -17.05 -1.01 9.92
C VAL A 86 -18.29 -1.89 9.82
N ALA A 87 -19.20 -1.55 8.89
CA ALA A 87 -20.27 -2.44 8.44
C ALA A 87 -19.77 -3.32 7.30
N VAL A 88 -19.82 -4.63 7.46
CA VAL A 88 -19.43 -5.58 6.40
C VAL A 88 -20.67 -6.12 5.70
N VAL A 89 -20.73 -6.01 4.38
CA VAL A 89 -21.78 -6.57 3.53
C VAL A 89 -21.19 -7.70 2.69
N ARG A 90 -21.47 -8.94 3.08
CA ARG A 90 -21.06 -10.13 2.31
C ARG A 90 -22.10 -10.47 1.24
N ILE A 91 -21.64 -10.62 0.01
CA ILE A 91 -22.44 -11.15 -1.09
C ILE A 91 -22.02 -12.60 -1.32
N VAL A 92 -22.86 -13.55 -0.91
CA VAL A 92 -22.54 -14.98 -0.89
C VAL A 92 -23.70 -15.82 -1.45
N PRO A 93 -23.45 -16.95 -2.14
CA PRO A 93 -24.52 -17.76 -2.73
C PRO A 93 -25.52 -18.30 -1.71
N ARG A 94 -25.03 -18.58 -0.50
CA ARG A 94 -25.83 -19.02 0.62
C ARG A 94 -25.30 -18.36 1.90
N PRO A 95 -26.01 -17.35 2.44
CA PRO A 95 -25.70 -16.79 3.75
C PRO A 95 -25.60 -17.88 4.83
N ALA A 96 -24.69 -17.71 5.78
CA ALA A 96 -24.54 -18.66 6.89
C ALA A 96 -25.77 -18.60 7.80
N SER A 97 -26.36 -19.76 8.10
CA SER A 97 -27.48 -19.86 9.04
C SER A 97 -27.04 -19.62 10.48
N ASP A 98 -25.79 -19.99 10.80
CA ASP A 98 -25.15 -19.74 12.10
C ASP A 98 -24.24 -18.50 12.00
N PRO A 99 -24.53 -17.42 12.73
CA PRO A 99 -23.71 -16.22 12.74
C PRO A 99 -22.25 -16.43 13.18
N SER A 100 -21.97 -17.46 13.99
CA SER A 100 -20.60 -17.79 14.43
C SER A 100 -19.72 -18.25 13.27
N LEU A 101 -20.30 -18.99 12.31
CA LEU A 101 -19.64 -19.40 11.07
C LEU A 101 -19.51 -18.25 10.07
N GLY A 102 -20.20 -17.15 10.31
CA GLY A 102 -20.12 -15.91 9.54
C GLY A 102 -18.95 -15.02 9.94
N ARG A 103 -18.19 -15.33 11.00
CA ARG A 103 -17.09 -14.46 11.47
C ARG A 103 -15.84 -14.58 10.61
N ASN A 104 -15.02 -13.54 10.63
CA ASN A 104 -13.63 -13.63 10.17
C ASN A 104 -12.83 -14.44 11.20
N PRO A 105 -11.98 -15.39 10.77
CA PRO A 105 -11.15 -16.16 11.69
C PRO A 105 -10.10 -15.31 12.43
N ARG A 106 -9.82 -14.07 11.98
CA ARG A 106 -8.83 -13.18 12.60
C ARG A 106 -9.49 -12.29 13.66
N PRO A 107 -9.15 -12.44 14.96
CA PRO A 107 -9.76 -11.65 16.03
C PRO A 107 -9.51 -10.15 15.89
N ARG A 108 -8.36 -9.73 15.35
CA ARG A 108 -8.04 -8.31 15.12
C ARG A 108 -8.97 -7.69 14.07
N VAL A 109 -9.30 -8.43 13.01
CA VAL A 109 -10.30 -8.00 12.01
C VAL A 109 -11.68 -7.88 12.65
N GLU A 110 -12.09 -8.88 13.43
CA GLU A 110 -13.41 -8.90 14.08
C GLU A 110 -13.62 -7.72 15.04
N ARG A 111 -12.57 -7.17 15.65
CA ARG A 111 -12.67 -5.97 16.51
C ARG A 111 -13.07 -4.71 15.74
N LEU A 112 -12.72 -4.63 14.45
CA LEU A 112 -13.07 -3.50 13.57
C LEU A 112 -14.47 -3.64 12.98
N VAL A 113 -15.05 -4.84 13.01
CA VAL A 113 -16.37 -5.12 12.44
C VAL A 113 -17.45 -4.82 13.48
N ARG A 114 -18.20 -3.73 13.27
CA ARG A 114 -19.33 -3.36 14.12
C ARG A 114 -20.58 -4.19 13.81
N ASN A 115 -20.85 -4.38 12.52
CA ASN A 115 -21.99 -5.16 12.04
C ASN A 115 -21.61 -5.96 10.80
N ARG A 116 -22.20 -7.15 10.68
CA ARG A 116 -22.01 -8.02 9.53
C ARG A 116 -23.36 -8.42 8.97
N PHE A 117 -23.51 -8.17 7.67
CA PHE A 117 -24.67 -8.52 6.89
C PHE A 117 -24.26 -9.53 5.82
N SER A 118 -25.20 -10.39 5.43
CA SER A 118 -25.01 -11.32 4.34
C SER A 118 -26.24 -11.30 3.46
N VAL A 119 -26.05 -11.05 2.18
CA VAL A 119 -27.08 -11.06 1.15
C VAL A 119 -26.77 -12.16 0.14
N GLN A 120 -27.82 -12.71 -0.45
CA GLN A 120 -27.67 -13.72 -1.48
C GLN A 120 -27.09 -13.08 -2.77
N GLY A 121 -26.16 -13.79 -3.40
CA GLY A 121 -25.53 -13.38 -4.66
C GLY A 121 -24.25 -14.17 -4.90
N GLY A 122 -23.30 -13.57 -5.60
CA GLY A 122 -21.97 -14.11 -5.82
C GLY A 122 -21.82 -14.82 -7.15
N CYS A 123 -20.56 -14.89 -7.56
CA CYS A 123 -20.10 -15.55 -8.77
C CYS A 123 -19.17 -16.71 -8.42
N ASP A 124 -18.95 -17.58 -9.39
CA ASP A 124 -17.86 -18.55 -9.32
C ASP A 124 -16.51 -17.86 -9.55
N LEU A 125 -15.42 -18.63 -9.52
CA LEU A 125 -14.06 -18.13 -9.73
C LEU A 125 -13.82 -17.56 -11.14
N PHE A 126 -14.76 -17.75 -12.08
CA PHE A 126 -14.71 -17.24 -13.45
C PHE A 126 -15.67 -16.06 -13.64
N GLY A 127 -16.32 -15.62 -12.56
CA GLY A 127 -17.25 -14.52 -12.54
C GLY A 127 -18.60 -14.83 -13.20
N ARG A 128 -18.91 -16.11 -13.43
CA ARG A 128 -20.26 -16.51 -13.81
C ARG A 128 -21.17 -16.42 -12.59
N PRO A 129 -22.35 -15.77 -12.70
CA PRO A 129 -23.28 -15.69 -11.57
C PRO A 129 -23.67 -17.08 -11.07
N VAL A 130 -23.41 -17.36 -9.79
CA VAL A 130 -23.92 -18.55 -9.09
C VAL A 130 -25.32 -18.26 -8.56
N SER A 131 -25.53 -17.04 -8.08
CA SER A 131 -26.83 -16.52 -7.69
C SER A 131 -26.96 -15.07 -8.11
N ALA A 132 -28.17 -14.67 -8.48
CA ALA A 132 -28.48 -13.26 -8.71
C ALA A 132 -28.36 -12.48 -7.39
N LEU A 133 -27.94 -11.22 -7.47
CA LEU A 133 -27.89 -10.36 -6.30
C LEU A 133 -29.29 -10.13 -5.75
N ASP A 134 -29.49 -10.40 -4.46
CA ASP A 134 -30.71 -10.05 -3.73
C ASP A 134 -30.77 -8.54 -3.47
N VAL A 135 -31.27 -7.80 -4.46
CA VAL A 135 -31.41 -6.34 -4.43
C VAL A 135 -32.26 -5.88 -3.25
N ALA A 136 -33.34 -6.60 -2.92
CA ALA A 136 -34.21 -6.26 -1.80
C ALA A 136 -33.47 -6.44 -0.46
N GLY A 137 -32.69 -7.52 -0.34
CA GLY A 137 -31.79 -7.75 0.79
C GLY A 137 -30.77 -6.62 0.96
N VAL A 138 -30.14 -6.16 -0.13
CA VAL A 138 -29.19 -5.03 -0.07
C VAL A 138 -29.88 -3.73 0.35
N GLN A 139 -31.08 -3.44 -0.14
CA GLN A 139 -31.85 -2.26 0.28
C GLN A 139 -32.19 -2.28 1.77
N GLU A 140 -32.53 -3.46 2.30
CA GLU A 140 -32.79 -3.64 3.73
C GLU A 140 -31.50 -3.48 4.56
N VAL A 141 -30.38 -4.03 4.10
CA VAL A 141 -29.07 -3.78 4.72
C VAL A 141 -28.75 -2.29 4.74
N ALA A 142 -28.95 -1.58 3.63
CA ALA A 142 -28.71 -0.14 3.54
C ALA A 142 -29.58 0.64 4.55
N ARG A 143 -30.84 0.23 4.74
CA ARG A 143 -31.73 0.80 5.75
C ARG A 143 -31.18 0.58 7.17
N GLN A 144 -30.68 -0.61 7.47
CA GLN A 144 -30.14 -0.96 8.79
C GLN A 144 -28.83 -0.22 9.06
N VAL A 145 -27.91 -0.17 8.09
CA VAL A 145 -26.65 0.57 8.19
C VAL A 145 -26.90 2.06 8.44
N ALA A 146 -27.81 2.68 7.69
CA ALA A 146 -28.18 4.08 7.89
C ALA A 146 -28.81 4.33 9.28
N ALA A 147 -29.62 3.40 9.78
CA ALA A 147 -30.21 3.51 11.12
C ALA A 147 -29.17 3.35 12.26
N LEU A 148 -28.07 2.63 12.01
CA LEU A 148 -26.97 2.45 12.95
C LEU A 148 -25.96 3.61 12.94
N GLY A 149 -26.04 4.50 11.95
CA GLY A 149 -25.09 5.61 11.76
C GLY A 149 -23.68 5.11 11.49
N ILE A 150 -23.53 4.11 10.62
CA ILE A 150 -22.22 3.58 10.23
C ILE A 150 -21.84 4.17 8.88
N ASP A 151 -20.74 4.92 8.85
CA ASP A 151 -20.29 5.65 7.66
C ASP A 151 -19.16 4.94 6.90
N SER A 152 -18.63 3.83 7.42
CA SER A 152 -17.62 2.99 6.75
C SER A 152 -18.19 1.60 6.44
N ILE A 153 -18.28 1.28 5.15
CA ILE A 153 -18.92 0.06 4.65
C ILE A 153 -17.95 -0.72 3.76
N ALA A 154 -17.67 -1.98 4.12
CA ALA A 154 -16.90 -2.91 3.31
C ALA A 154 -17.83 -3.89 2.59
N VAL A 155 -17.74 -3.97 1.26
CA VAL A 155 -18.53 -4.89 0.43
C VAL A 155 -17.62 -5.98 -0.10
N VAL A 156 -17.98 -7.24 0.18
CA VAL A 156 -17.16 -8.41 -0.17
C VAL A 156 -18.01 -9.45 -0.88
N GLY A 157 -17.76 -9.64 -2.16
CA GLY A 157 -18.45 -10.62 -3.00
C GLY A 157 -17.66 -11.89 -3.23
N SER A 158 -18.37 -13.02 -3.24
CA SER A 158 -17.83 -14.29 -3.75
C SER A 158 -17.61 -14.18 -5.26
N GLY A 159 -16.41 -14.54 -5.75
CA GLY A 159 -16.06 -14.51 -7.17
C GLY A 159 -15.92 -13.12 -7.80
N SER A 160 -15.93 -12.04 -7.01
CA SER A 160 -15.85 -10.67 -7.53
C SER A 160 -14.48 -10.27 -8.07
N THR A 161 -13.43 -11.05 -7.81
CA THR A 161 -12.10 -10.90 -8.40
C THR A 161 -12.12 -11.06 -9.92
N ALA A 162 -12.97 -11.96 -10.42
CA ALA A 162 -13.17 -12.15 -11.85
C ALA A 162 -14.20 -11.15 -12.41
N HIS A 163 -15.31 -10.91 -11.69
CA HIS A 163 -16.38 -10.02 -12.15
C HIS A 163 -17.00 -9.21 -10.99
N PRO A 164 -16.58 -7.95 -10.76
CA PRO A 164 -16.98 -7.14 -9.60
C PRO A 164 -18.40 -6.51 -9.70
N HIS A 165 -19.21 -6.90 -10.69
CA HIS A 165 -20.49 -6.25 -10.99
C HIS A 165 -21.48 -6.24 -9.82
N GLN A 166 -21.56 -7.33 -9.04
CA GLN A 166 -22.48 -7.39 -7.90
C GLN A 166 -22.01 -6.52 -6.72
N GLU A 167 -20.69 -6.39 -6.52
CA GLU A 167 -20.16 -5.45 -5.51
C GLU A 167 -20.51 -4.01 -5.89
N ARG A 168 -20.32 -3.63 -7.16
CA ARG A 168 -20.67 -2.29 -7.67
C ARG A 168 -22.17 -2.02 -7.57
N GLN A 169 -23.01 -2.97 -7.97
CA GLN A 169 -24.46 -2.83 -7.85
C GLN A 169 -24.89 -2.68 -6.38
N ALA A 170 -24.29 -3.43 -5.46
CA ALA A 170 -24.56 -3.27 -4.04
C ALA A 170 -24.08 -1.90 -3.53
N ALA A 171 -22.92 -1.43 -4.00
CA ALA A 171 -22.39 -0.11 -3.70
C ALA A 171 -23.36 1.00 -4.11
N ASP A 172 -23.90 0.95 -5.32
CA ASP A 172 -24.86 1.94 -5.83
C ASP A 172 -26.11 2.02 -4.93
N ILE A 173 -26.64 0.87 -4.51
CA ILE A 173 -27.81 0.77 -3.63
C ILE A 173 -27.48 1.33 -2.23
N LEU A 174 -26.32 0.96 -1.68
CA LEU A 174 -25.85 1.44 -0.38
C LEU A 174 -25.64 2.96 -0.41
N GLN A 175 -24.97 3.48 -1.45
CA GLN A 175 -24.68 4.91 -1.60
C GLN A 175 -25.95 5.74 -1.69
N ALA A 176 -26.95 5.27 -2.45
CA ALA A 176 -28.23 5.95 -2.59
C ALA A 176 -28.98 6.16 -1.26
N ARG A 177 -28.72 5.32 -0.25
CA ARG A 177 -29.38 5.36 1.06
C ARG A 177 -28.49 5.97 2.15
N CYS A 178 -27.22 5.62 2.16
CA CYS A 178 -26.24 5.95 3.20
C CYS A 178 -25.49 7.26 2.92
N GLY A 179 -25.81 7.97 1.83
CA GLY A 179 -25.39 9.36 1.64
C GLY A 179 -23.88 9.49 1.45
N SER A 180 -23.17 10.08 2.42
CA SER A 180 -21.72 10.30 2.39
C SER A 180 -20.90 9.11 2.91
N ALA A 181 -21.53 7.99 3.24
CA ALA A 181 -20.81 6.80 3.69
C ALA A 181 -19.74 6.38 2.66
N ARG A 182 -18.56 6.03 3.17
CA ARG A 182 -17.44 5.49 2.42
C ARG A 182 -17.71 4.01 2.17
N ILE A 183 -17.77 3.64 0.89
CA ILE A 183 -17.96 2.25 0.46
C ILE A 183 -16.67 1.73 -0.16
N ILE A 184 -16.15 0.63 0.40
CA ILE A 184 -14.92 -0.04 -0.03
C ILE A 184 -15.33 -1.34 -0.70
N LEU A 185 -14.94 -1.52 -1.96
CA LEU A 185 -15.17 -2.75 -2.70
C LEU A 185 -13.92 -3.61 -2.63
N ALA A 186 -14.07 -4.83 -2.13
CA ALA A 186 -12.97 -5.77 -2.09
C ALA A 186 -12.42 -6.10 -3.49
N GLY A 187 -13.20 -5.92 -4.55
CA GLY A 187 -12.78 -6.11 -5.94
C GLY A 187 -11.76 -5.08 -6.42
N ASP A 188 -11.83 -3.85 -5.90
CA ASP A 188 -10.91 -2.77 -6.29
C ASP A 188 -9.51 -2.94 -5.66
N LEU A 189 -9.42 -3.70 -4.57
CA LEU A 189 -8.19 -4.03 -3.86
C LEU A 189 -7.47 -5.26 -4.44
N GLY A 190 -8.16 -6.04 -5.29
CA GLY A 190 -7.60 -7.21 -5.99
C GLY A 190 -7.40 -8.45 -5.11
N GLY A 191 -6.48 -9.32 -5.56
CA GLY A 191 -6.01 -10.52 -4.87
C GLY A 191 -7.03 -11.63 -4.64
N GLN A 192 -6.67 -12.64 -3.85
CA GLN A 192 -7.43 -13.89 -3.71
C GLN A 192 -7.88 -14.18 -2.28
N GLY A 193 -8.88 -15.05 -2.16
CA GLY A 193 -9.38 -15.51 -0.87
C GLY A 193 -10.45 -14.58 -0.28
N PHE A 194 -11.60 -15.16 0.07
CA PHE A 194 -12.73 -14.38 0.59
C PHE A 194 -12.40 -13.69 1.92
N VAL A 195 -11.72 -14.40 2.83
CA VAL A 195 -11.33 -13.89 4.15
C VAL A 195 -10.28 -12.79 4.06
N ALA A 196 -9.20 -12.99 3.28
CA ALA A 196 -8.14 -12.00 3.13
C ALA A 196 -8.67 -10.71 2.48
N ARG A 197 -9.55 -10.84 1.49
CA ARG A 197 -10.21 -9.70 0.84
C ARG A 197 -11.13 -8.93 1.78
N GLU A 198 -11.89 -9.63 2.61
CA GLU A 198 -12.66 -8.99 3.66
C GLU A 198 -11.77 -8.25 4.66
N SER A 199 -10.75 -8.90 5.19
CA SER A 199 -9.80 -8.30 6.12
C SER A 199 -9.21 -7.03 5.51
N THR A 200 -8.84 -7.06 4.23
CA THR A 200 -8.28 -5.91 3.53
C THR A 200 -9.29 -4.77 3.41
N ALA A 201 -10.52 -5.05 2.97
CA ALA A 201 -11.57 -4.04 2.85
C ALA A 201 -11.95 -3.44 4.22
N VAL A 202 -11.95 -4.25 5.29
CA VAL A 202 -12.21 -3.78 6.65
C VAL A 202 -11.09 -2.85 7.15
N HIS A 203 -9.83 -3.20 6.96
CA HIS A 203 -8.72 -2.32 7.35
C HIS A 203 -8.70 -1.02 6.54
N ASP A 204 -8.93 -1.12 5.22
CA ASP A 204 -9.03 0.06 4.35
C ASP A 204 -10.12 1.02 4.82
N ALA A 205 -11.29 0.48 5.18
CA ALA A 205 -12.41 1.24 5.71
C ALA A 205 -12.13 1.84 7.09
N ALA A 206 -11.45 1.10 7.96
CA ALA A 206 -11.13 1.54 9.32
C ALA A 206 -10.03 2.62 9.36
N LEU A 207 -9.15 2.66 8.36
CA LEU A 207 -8.03 3.59 8.28
C LEU A 207 -8.33 4.88 7.54
N PHE A 208 -9.49 4.99 6.89
CA PHE A 208 -9.81 6.13 6.03
C PHE A 208 -9.68 7.49 6.74
N GLU A 209 -10.43 7.70 7.82
CA GLU A 209 -10.42 8.96 8.56
C GLU A 209 -9.05 9.31 9.19
N PRO A 210 -8.38 8.41 9.94
CA PRO A 210 -7.09 8.74 10.55
C PRO A 210 -6.02 9.06 9.50
N VAL A 211 -6.00 8.33 8.37
CA VAL A 211 -5.04 8.58 7.29
C VAL A 211 -5.35 9.88 6.56
N ASP A 212 -6.62 10.17 6.25
CA ASP A 212 -6.99 11.41 5.55
C ASP A 212 -6.58 12.66 6.34
N ARG A 213 -6.88 12.66 7.65
CA ARG A 213 -6.50 13.73 8.58
C ARG A 213 -4.99 13.90 8.66
N LEU A 214 -4.26 12.80 8.84
CA LEU A 214 -2.81 12.81 8.96
C LEU A 214 -2.15 13.33 7.68
N LEU A 215 -2.50 12.76 6.52
CA LEU A 215 -1.93 13.16 5.24
C LEU A 215 -2.31 14.61 4.89
N GLY A 216 -3.50 15.07 5.26
CA GLY A 216 -3.94 16.46 5.11
C GLY A 216 -3.07 17.46 5.88
N ALA A 217 -2.71 17.13 7.13
CA ALA A 217 -1.84 17.97 7.94
C ALA A 217 -0.43 18.08 7.32
N TRP A 218 0.17 16.95 6.95
CA TRP A 218 1.48 16.91 6.32
C TRP A 218 1.53 17.57 4.94
N GLU A 219 0.50 17.38 4.10
CA GLU A 219 0.39 18.04 2.80
C GLU A 219 0.32 19.56 2.96
N SER A 220 -0.49 20.04 3.91
CA SER A 220 -0.66 21.47 4.18
C SER A 220 0.63 22.11 4.72
N ALA A 221 1.36 21.38 5.58
CA ALA A 221 2.63 21.85 6.11
C ALA A 221 3.72 21.87 5.03
N ALA A 222 3.84 20.81 4.22
CA ALA A 222 4.78 20.76 3.10
C ALA A 222 4.52 21.88 2.09
N ALA A 223 3.26 22.11 1.70
CA ALA A 223 2.92 23.19 0.78
C ALA A 223 3.24 24.59 1.32
N ARG A 224 3.23 24.77 2.66
CA ARG A 224 3.53 26.03 3.33
C ARG A 224 5.04 26.29 3.43
N ILE A 225 5.81 25.28 3.82
CA ILE A 225 7.27 25.39 4.02
C ILE A 225 8.01 25.30 2.68
N PHE A 226 7.54 24.45 1.76
CA PHE A 226 8.17 24.20 0.45
C PHE A 226 7.16 24.36 -0.70
N PRO A 227 6.76 25.59 -1.07
CA PRO A 227 5.84 25.81 -2.17
C PRO A 227 6.33 25.14 -3.48
N GLY A 228 5.52 24.23 -4.04
CA GLY A 228 5.85 23.48 -5.26
C GLY A 228 6.53 22.12 -5.02
N SER A 229 6.77 21.72 -3.77
CA SER A 229 7.25 20.38 -3.42
C SER A 229 6.23 19.30 -3.80
N THR A 230 6.73 18.12 -4.14
CA THR A 230 5.92 16.91 -4.24
C THR A 230 6.01 16.13 -2.94
N THR A 231 4.85 15.75 -2.41
CA THR A 231 4.76 14.88 -1.23
C THR A 231 4.27 13.50 -1.65
N HIS A 232 5.06 12.48 -1.31
CA HIS A 232 4.73 11.07 -1.50
C HIS A 232 4.59 10.37 -0.16
N VAL A 233 3.94 9.21 -0.18
CA VAL A 233 3.86 8.32 0.98
C VAL A 233 4.34 6.92 0.58
N ALA A 234 5.11 6.29 1.47
CA ALA A 234 5.63 4.95 1.28
C ALA A 234 4.52 3.90 1.40
N ARG A 235 4.59 2.91 0.51
CA ARG A 235 3.68 1.78 0.42
C ARG A 235 4.28 0.54 1.07
N SER A 236 3.44 -0.42 1.40
CA SER A 236 3.79 -1.73 1.96
C SER A 236 4.70 -2.57 1.07
N ASP A 237 4.72 -2.29 -0.24
CA ASP A 237 5.59 -2.95 -1.22
C ASP A 237 6.96 -2.28 -1.37
N GLY A 238 7.24 -1.20 -0.62
CA GLY A 238 8.46 -0.42 -0.71
C GLY A 238 8.45 0.64 -1.82
N GLY A 239 7.35 0.77 -2.57
CA GLY A 239 7.18 1.87 -3.52
C GLY A 239 6.60 3.13 -2.91
N LEU A 240 6.36 4.14 -3.74
CA LEU A 240 5.71 5.39 -3.37
C LEU A 240 4.30 5.50 -3.97
N SER A 241 3.45 6.27 -3.31
CA SER A 241 2.14 6.70 -3.78
C SER A 241 1.99 8.21 -3.63
N THR A 242 1.13 8.82 -4.46
CA THR A 242 0.61 10.16 -4.19
C THR A 242 -0.28 10.13 -2.95
N LEU A 243 -0.38 11.26 -2.24
CA LEU A 243 -1.27 11.40 -1.09
C LEU A 243 -2.74 11.23 -1.50
N SER A 244 -3.13 11.77 -2.65
CA SER A 244 -4.50 11.64 -3.19
C SER A 244 -4.91 10.19 -3.43
N TRP A 245 -4.00 9.36 -3.95
CA TRP A 245 -4.29 7.95 -4.14
C TRP A 245 -4.34 7.19 -2.81
N ALA A 246 -3.36 7.45 -1.94
CA ALA A 246 -3.25 6.79 -0.64
C ALA A 246 -4.44 7.07 0.30
N ARG A 247 -5.05 8.25 0.23
CA ARG A 247 -6.29 8.59 0.97
C ARG A 247 -7.47 7.70 0.59
N ASN A 248 -7.53 7.26 -0.67
CA ASN A 248 -8.63 6.41 -1.13
C ASN A 248 -8.46 4.95 -0.73
N HIS A 249 -7.22 4.50 -0.56
CA HIS A 249 -6.87 3.13 -0.20
C HIS A 249 -5.75 3.08 0.86
N PRO A 250 -6.00 3.55 2.09
CA PRO A 250 -4.98 3.63 3.14
C PRO A 250 -4.36 2.29 3.53
N VAL A 251 -5.03 1.16 3.26
CA VAL A 251 -4.51 -0.18 3.56
C VAL A 251 -3.16 -0.47 2.89
N ILE A 252 -2.85 0.21 1.77
CA ILE A 252 -1.58 0.05 1.05
C ILE A 252 -0.36 0.62 1.81
N LEU A 253 -0.60 1.37 2.88
CA LEU A 253 0.44 2.02 3.68
C LEU A 253 0.86 1.16 4.89
N LEU A 254 0.07 0.13 5.20
CA LEU A 254 0.30 -0.76 6.32
C LEU A 254 1.63 -1.49 6.19
N SER A 255 2.43 -1.46 7.26
CA SER A 255 3.74 -2.10 7.29
C SER A 255 4.76 -1.54 6.27
N SER A 256 4.54 -0.34 5.74
CA SER A 256 5.47 0.35 4.84
C SER A 256 6.85 0.59 5.46
N GLU A 257 6.95 0.70 6.79
CA GLU A 257 8.20 0.83 7.53
C GLU A 257 9.13 -0.38 7.35
N LEU A 258 8.59 -1.61 7.26
CA LEU A 258 9.40 -2.81 7.05
C LEU A 258 10.02 -2.79 5.66
N SER A 259 9.20 -2.57 4.62
CA SER A 259 9.65 -2.55 3.24
C SER A 259 10.68 -1.43 2.98
N THR A 260 10.46 -0.24 3.53
CA THR A 260 11.41 0.86 3.43
C THR A 260 12.68 0.62 4.24
N THR A 261 12.61 -0.03 5.41
CA THR A 261 13.82 -0.45 6.14
C THR A 261 14.71 -1.37 5.29
N LEU A 262 14.12 -2.35 4.59
CA LEU A 262 14.85 -3.24 3.69
C LEU A 262 15.55 -2.45 2.56
N LEU A 263 14.82 -1.54 1.90
CA LEU A 263 15.39 -0.70 0.84
C LEU A 263 16.49 0.25 1.35
N GLY A 264 16.30 0.82 2.54
CA GLY A 264 17.29 1.67 3.18
C GLY A 264 18.57 0.91 3.51
N ALA A 265 18.45 -0.30 4.05
CA ALA A 265 19.59 -1.15 4.34
C ALA A 265 20.38 -1.54 3.07
N ALA A 266 19.68 -1.91 2.00
CA ALA A 266 20.32 -2.17 0.71
C ALA A 266 21.01 -0.92 0.16
N ALA A 267 20.36 0.24 0.27
CA ALA A 267 20.92 1.52 -0.18
C ALA A 267 22.16 1.95 0.60
N ASP A 268 22.13 1.82 1.92
CA ASP A 268 23.26 2.11 2.82
C ASP A 268 24.46 1.20 2.54
N ALA A 269 24.18 -0.09 2.28
CA ALA A 269 25.20 -1.06 1.86
C ALA A 269 25.71 -0.85 0.43
N GLY A 270 25.08 0.03 -0.37
CA GLY A 270 25.42 0.24 -1.78
C GLY A 270 25.09 -0.95 -2.69
N LEU A 271 24.09 -1.76 -2.31
CA LEU A 271 23.69 -2.98 -3.02
C LEU A 271 22.34 -2.79 -3.72
N ASP A 272 22.23 -3.34 -4.93
CA ASP A 272 20.97 -3.40 -5.68
C ASP A 272 20.19 -4.71 -5.43
N ALA A 273 20.88 -5.75 -4.97
CA ALA A 273 20.29 -7.02 -4.56
C ALA A 273 20.99 -7.56 -3.30
N CYS A 274 20.22 -7.90 -2.27
CA CYS A 274 20.70 -8.48 -1.02
C CYS A 274 19.56 -9.02 -0.15
N ARG A 275 19.93 -9.89 0.78
CA ARG A 275 19.08 -10.24 1.92
C ARG A 275 19.38 -9.28 3.06
N VAL A 276 18.37 -8.88 3.81
CA VAL A 276 18.52 -7.94 4.93
C VAL A 276 17.92 -8.58 6.18
N ARG A 277 18.73 -8.65 7.24
CA ARG A 277 18.31 -9.16 8.54
C ARG A 277 18.03 -8.02 9.51
N ILE A 278 16.76 -7.88 9.89
CA ILE A 278 16.27 -6.85 10.81
C ILE A 278 16.06 -7.49 12.18
N HIS A 279 16.65 -6.88 13.21
CA HIS A 279 16.41 -7.24 14.59
C HIS A 279 15.11 -6.59 15.09
N THR A 280 14.24 -7.38 15.71
CA THR A 280 12.98 -6.94 16.33
C THR A 280 12.93 -7.41 17.79
N HIS A 281 11.98 -6.87 18.56
CA HIS A 281 11.80 -7.30 19.97
C HIS A 281 11.44 -8.79 20.10
N SER A 282 10.87 -9.41 19.06
CA SER A 282 10.35 -10.79 19.06
C SER A 282 11.25 -11.76 18.30
N GLY A 283 12.40 -11.30 17.80
CA GLY A 283 13.35 -12.14 17.06
C GLY A 283 13.97 -11.42 15.86
N GLN A 284 14.50 -12.19 14.93
CA GLN A 284 15.08 -11.68 13.68
C GLN A 284 14.10 -11.92 12.53
N LEU A 285 13.86 -10.88 11.74
CA LEU A 285 13.15 -10.95 10.48
C LEU A 285 14.16 -10.82 9.35
N GLU A 286 13.98 -11.61 8.30
CA GLU A 286 14.82 -11.54 7.13
C GLU A 286 13.97 -11.39 5.88
N GLY A 287 14.25 -10.33 5.12
CA GLY A 287 13.63 -10.02 3.85
C GLY A 287 14.65 -9.86 2.75
N GLU A 288 14.18 -9.65 1.53
CA GLU A 288 15.03 -9.63 0.34
C GLU A 288 14.73 -8.40 -0.52
N VAL A 289 15.79 -7.84 -1.09
CA VAL A 289 15.74 -6.78 -2.09
C VAL A 289 16.37 -7.33 -3.36
N ARG A 290 15.68 -7.19 -4.50
CA ARG A 290 16.17 -7.57 -5.84
C ARG A 290 15.94 -6.42 -6.80
N ASP A 291 16.94 -6.06 -7.60
CA ASP A 291 16.87 -4.94 -8.55
C ASP A 291 16.31 -3.65 -7.92
N ARG A 292 16.70 -3.38 -6.67
CA ARG A 292 16.27 -2.23 -5.86
C ARG A 292 14.77 -2.23 -5.52
N LEU A 293 14.13 -3.39 -5.58
CA LEU A 293 12.74 -3.62 -5.22
C LEU A 293 12.67 -4.62 -4.08
N VAL A 294 11.77 -4.38 -3.13
CA VAL A 294 11.48 -5.36 -2.08
C VAL A 294 10.78 -6.56 -2.71
N VAL A 295 11.21 -7.76 -2.35
CA VAL A 295 10.48 -9.00 -2.65
C VAL A 295 9.21 -9.02 -1.79
N VAL A 296 8.07 -9.11 -2.45
CA VAL A 296 6.76 -8.93 -1.82
C VAL A 296 5.83 -10.09 -2.14
N GLY A 297 4.91 -10.36 -1.21
CA GLY A 297 3.90 -11.39 -1.32
C GLY A 297 2.59 -10.91 -0.70
N THR A 298 1.48 -11.49 -1.15
CA THR A 298 0.15 -11.28 -0.56
C THR A 298 -0.08 -12.21 0.64
N ASP A 299 0.65 -13.32 0.69
CA ASP A 299 0.46 -14.36 1.72
C ASP A 299 1.56 -14.31 2.79
N ALA A 300 2.39 -13.27 2.77
CA ALA A 300 3.60 -13.12 3.60
C ALA A 300 3.32 -13.26 5.12
N TRP A 301 2.09 -13.01 5.54
CA TRP A 301 1.67 -13.04 6.95
C TRP A 301 0.50 -14.00 7.22
N ALA A 302 0.27 -14.94 6.30
CA ALA A 302 -0.92 -15.79 6.29
C ALA A 302 -1.02 -16.81 7.43
N SER A 303 -0.01 -16.93 8.30
CA SER A 303 -0.08 -17.83 9.47
C SER A 303 -1.00 -17.26 10.56
N LEU A 304 -1.71 -18.15 11.26
CA LEU A 304 -2.59 -17.81 12.39
C LEU A 304 -1.83 -17.06 13.52
N ASP A 305 -0.51 -17.26 13.61
CA ASP A 305 0.40 -16.65 14.57
C ASP A 305 1.31 -15.57 13.94
N GLY A 306 1.00 -15.11 12.73
CA GLY A 306 1.76 -14.06 12.05
C GLY A 306 1.83 -12.80 12.93
N PRO A 307 2.97 -12.09 12.99
CA PRO A 307 3.20 -11.01 13.96
C PRO A 307 2.16 -9.88 13.90
N MET A 308 1.49 -9.73 12.76
CA MET A 308 0.47 -8.71 12.55
C MET A 308 -0.98 -9.20 12.77
N GLY A 309 -1.21 -10.52 12.78
CA GLY A 309 -2.51 -11.12 13.10
C GLY A 309 -3.64 -10.89 12.08
N TRP A 310 -3.32 -10.50 10.84
CA TRP A 310 -4.26 -10.27 9.74
C TRP A 310 -3.80 -10.91 8.42
N ASP A 311 -4.75 -11.21 7.53
CA ASP A 311 -4.50 -11.67 6.17
C ASP A 311 -4.92 -10.57 5.21
N LEU A 312 -4.00 -10.02 4.43
CA LEU A 312 -4.30 -8.95 3.49
C LEU A 312 -4.02 -9.41 2.06
N VAL A 313 -4.72 -8.84 1.08
CA VAL A 313 -4.44 -9.10 -0.35
C VAL A 313 -3.48 -8.06 -0.96
N ILE A 314 -2.97 -7.16 -0.14
CA ILE A 314 -2.03 -6.13 -0.56
C ILE A 314 -0.62 -6.71 -0.50
N PRO A 315 0.24 -6.45 -1.50
CA PRO A 315 1.64 -6.88 -1.45
C PRO A 315 2.35 -6.26 -0.23
N GLN A 316 2.92 -7.11 0.62
CA GLN A 316 3.77 -6.72 1.73
C GLN A 316 5.14 -7.38 1.59
N ALA A 317 6.17 -6.81 2.22
CA ALA A 317 7.49 -7.44 2.25
C ALA A 317 7.40 -8.91 2.69
N GLU A 318 7.97 -9.83 1.91
CA GLU A 318 8.11 -11.22 2.35
C GLU A 318 9.20 -11.29 3.40
N LEU A 319 8.79 -11.56 4.64
CA LEU A 319 9.68 -11.68 5.78
C LEU A 319 9.63 -13.09 6.33
N SER A 320 10.80 -13.67 6.56
CA SER A 320 10.96 -14.95 7.23
C SER A 320 11.50 -14.73 8.63
N THR A 321 10.89 -15.39 9.61
CA THR A 321 11.42 -15.44 10.98
C THR A 321 12.62 -16.37 11.03
N VAL A 322 13.75 -15.84 11.45
CA VAL A 322 14.96 -16.65 11.66
C VAL A 322 14.93 -17.15 13.10
N PHE A 323 14.62 -18.44 13.28
CA PHE A 323 14.70 -19.10 14.59
C PHE A 323 16.15 -19.46 14.92
N ALA A 324 16.55 -19.28 16.19
CA ALA A 324 17.90 -19.61 16.68
C ALA A 324 18.27 -21.10 16.54
N HIS A 325 17.30 -21.98 16.27
CA HIS A 325 17.51 -23.38 15.90
C HIS A 325 16.76 -23.66 14.60
N PRO A 326 17.47 -23.88 13.47
CA PRO A 326 16.82 -24.20 12.22
C PRO A 326 16.19 -25.59 12.32
N TRP A 327 14.90 -25.69 12.03
CA TRP A 327 14.34 -26.93 11.53
C TRP A 327 15.02 -27.22 10.17
N PRO A 328 15.38 -28.48 9.86
CA PRO A 328 15.92 -28.80 8.55
C PRO A 328 14.87 -28.46 7.50
N THR A 329 15.10 -27.40 6.74
CA THR A 329 14.21 -26.98 5.65
C THR A 329 14.76 -27.53 4.35
N ASP A 330 14.58 -28.84 4.15
CA ASP A 330 14.62 -29.43 2.81
C ASP A 330 13.36 -28.96 2.05
N HIS A 331 13.42 -27.75 1.49
CA HIS A 331 12.48 -27.30 0.46
C HIS A 331 13.17 -27.46 -0.91
N PRO A 332 12.72 -28.40 -1.76
CA PRO A 332 13.45 -28.81 -2.96
C PRO A 332 13.39 -27.81 -4.14
N ASP A 333 12.77 -26.64 -3.99
CA ASP A 333 12.58 -25.65 -5.06
C ASP A 333 13.06 -24.23 -4.70
N ARG A 334 13.79 -24.03 -3.59
CA ARG A 334 14.56 -22.79 -3.42
C ARG A 334 15.82 -22.94 -4.25
N ASP A 335 15.77 -22.48 -5.49
CA ASP A 335 16.95 -22.30 -6.33
C ASP A 335 18.08 -21.71 -5.46
N GLU A 336 19.15 -22.47 -5.27
CA GLU A 336 20.44 -22.03 -4.73
C GLU A 336 21.12 -21.06 -5.73
N ALA A 337 20.37 -20.11 -6.26
CA ALA A 337 20.83 -19.11 -7.19
C ALA A 337 21.30 -17.88 -6.40
N ALA A 338 22.62 -17.69 -6.44
CA ALA A 338 23.40 -16.61 -5.87
C ALA A 338 23.53 -16.59 -4.34
N THR A 339 24.78 -16.62 -3.89
CA THR A 339 25.23 -16.26 -2.54
C THR A 339 24.93 -14.77 -2.32
N GLU A 340 23.67 -14.38 -2.19
CA GLU A 340 23.30 -12.99 -1.95
C GLU A 340 23.87 -12.55 -0.60
N ALA A 341 24.55 -11.40 -0.59
CA ALA A 341 25.10 -10.82 0.62
C ALA A 341 23.97 -10.61 1.65
N VAL A 342 24.19 -11.05 2.88
CA VAL A 342 23.28 -10.77 4.00
C VAL A 342 23.77 -9.49 4.67
N VAL A 343 22.96 -8.43 4.57
CA VAL A 343 23.20 -7.15 5.24
C VAL A 343 22.60 -7.22 6.63
N GLU A 344 23.43 -7.01 7.64
CA GLU A 344 23.00 -6.72 9.01
C GLU A 344 23.14 -5.22 9.26
N PRO A 345 22.04 -4.45 9.22
CA PRO A 345 22.13 -3.00 9.30
C PRO A 345 22.65 -2.54 10.66
N THR A 346 23.52 -1.53 10.66
CA THR A 346 24.05 -0.90 11.88
C THR A 346 23.29 0.37 12.27
N LEU A 347 22.62 1.00 11.29
CA LEU A 347 21.80 2.19 11.51
C LEU A 347 20.48 1.84 12.20
N HIS A 348 19.93 2.83 12.91
CA HIS A 348 18.60 2.72 13.51
C HIS A 348 17.52 2.51 12.45
N ARG A 349 16.47 1.73 12.78
CA ARG A 349 15.40 1.35 11.84
C ARG A 349 14.70 2.57 11.21
N ASN A 350 14.43 3.62 11.99
CA ASN A 350 13.78 4.82 11.48
C ASN A 350 14.66 5.58 10.47
N LEU A 351 15.98 5.55 10.63
CA LEU A 351 16.91 6.13 9.66
C LEU A 351 16.92 5.33 8.36
N LEU A 352 16.91 4.01 8.46
CA LEU A 352 16.83 3.12 7.29
C LEU A 352 15.49 3.27 6.58
N ALA A 353 14.37 3.33 7.30
CA ALA A 353 13.05 3.57 6.70
C ALA A 353 12.98 4.93 6.00
N GLY A 354 13.61 5.97 6.57
CA GLY A 354 13.74 7.28 5.94
C GLY A 354 14.59 7.25 4.66
N LEU A 355 15.76 6.60 4.72
CA LEU A 355 16.60 6.40 3.53
C LEU A 355 15.87 5.59 2.46
N GLY A 356 15.20 4.51 2.86
CA GLY A 356 14.42 3.64 2.00
C GLY A 356 13.33 4.39 1.25
N SER A 357 12.48 5.14 1.96
CA SER A 357 11.43 5.92 1.32
C SER A 357 11.98 7.00 0.38
N ALA A 358 13.12 7.61 0.71
CA ALA A 358 13.78 8.58 -0.14
C ALA A 358 14.35 7.99 -1.44
N VAL A 359 14.81 6.74 -1.42
CA VAL A 359 15.31 6.04 -2.62
C VAL A 359 14.24 5.24 -3.37
N SER A 360 13.04 5.14 -2.80
CA SER A 360 11.88 4.49 -3.43
C SER A 360 11.41 5.25 -4.67
N ALA A 361 10.69 4.51 -5.50
CA ALA A 361 10.07 5.00 -6.72
C ALA A 361 8.56 4.73 -6.64
N PRO A 362 7.72 5.57 -7.28
CA PRO A 362 6.32 5.25 -7.47
C PRO A 362 6.13 3.84 -8.03
N SER A 363 5.21 3.09 -7.44
CA SER A 363 4.94 1.71 -7.84
C SER A 363 3.44 1.47 -7.96
N ALA A 364 3.08 0.43 -8.72
CA ALA A 364 1.74 -0.12 -8.72
C ALA A 364 1.79 -1.64 -8.85
N TRP A 365 0.73 -2.28 -8.38
CA TRP A 365 0.56 -3.72 -8.37
C TRP A 365 -0.83 -4.08 -8.89
N VAL A 366 -0.91 -5.16 -9.64
CA VAL A 366 -2.16 -5.80 -10.10
C VAL A 366 -2.06 -7.29 -9.78
N ASP A 367 -3.14 -7.84 -9.24
CA ASP A 367 -3.31 -9.28 -9.00
C ASP A 367 -4.76 -9.67 -9.28
N GLU A 368 -4.96 -10.42 -10.36
CA GLU A 368 -6.29 -10.86 -10.78
C GLU A 368 -6.28 -12.28 -11.33
N VAL A 369 -7.49 -12.86 -11.43
CA VAL A 369 -7.71 -14.17 -12.01
C VAL A 369 -8.57 -14.03 -13.25
N ALA A 370 -8.12 -14.69 -14.31
CA ALA A 370 -8.78 -14.69 -15.59
C ALA A 370 -8.97 -16.13 -16.10
N TYR A 371 -9.96 -16.31 -16.95
CA TYR A 371 -10.21 -17.56 -17.67
C TYR A 371 -9.86 -17.37 -19.14
N ILE A 372 -8.93 -18.18 -19.64
CA ILE A 372 -8.45 -18.18 -21.02
C ILE A 372 -8.62 -19.57 -21.63
N THR A 373 -8.95 -19.63 -22.91
CA THR A 373 -9.04 -20.88 -23.70
C THR A 373 -8.04 -20.92 -24.85
N THR A 374 -7.38 -19.80 -25.15
CA THR A 374 -6.44 -19.66 -26.27
C THR A 374 -5.19 -18.87 -25.86
N ALA A 375 -4.09 -19.10 -26.58
CA ALA A 375 -2.85 -18.33 -26.41
C ALA A 375 -3.04 -16.84 -26.77
N GLU A 376 -3.91 -16.55 -27.74
CA GLU A 376 -4.26 -15.17 -28.13
C GLU A 376 -4.90 -14.41 -26.97
N GLN A 377 -5.85 -15.03 -26.25
CA GLN A 377 -6.45 -14.42 -25.06
C GLN A 377 -5.44 -14.17 -23.93
N LEU A 378 -4.44 -15.04 -23.75
CA LEU A 378 -3.36 -14.78 -22.78
C LEU A 378 -2.53 -13.57 -23.18
N THR A 379 -2.22 -13.42 -24.47
CA THR A 379 -1.49 -12.25 -24.97
C THR A 379 -2.30 -10.97 -24.76
N THR A 380 -3.59 -10.97 -25.10
CA THR A 380 -4.49 -9.82 -24.86
C THR A 380 -4.56 -9.47 -23.38
N LEU A 381 -4.77 -10.47 -22.51
CA LEU A 381 -4.79 -10.26 -21.06
C LEU A 381 -3.48 -9.62 -20.53
N ARG A 382 -2.33 -10.08 -21.03
CA ARG A 382 -1.02 -9.51 -20.63
C ARG A 382 -0.88 -8.06 -21.05
N GLU A 383 -1.30 -7.70 -22.26
CA GLU A 383 -1.25 -6.31 -22.74
C GLU A 383 -2.23 -5.39 -21.98
N ASP A 384 -3.42 -5.88 -21.66
CA ASP A 384 -4.41 -5.16 -20.86
C ASP A 384 -3.88 -4.91 -19.43
N VAL A 385 -3.33 -5.95 -18.79
CA VAL A 385 -2.70 -5.85 -17.46
C VAL A 385 -1.51 -4.91 -17.48
N ARG A 386 -0.63 -5.02 -18.48
CA ARG A 386 0.53 -4.14 -18.69
C ARG A 386 0.10 -2.68 -18.77
N THR A 387 -0.90 -2.39 -19.59
CA THR A 387 -1.43 -1.03 -19.76
C THR A 387 -2.00 -0.48 -18.45
N ARG A 388 -2.80 -1.29 -17.75
CA ARG A 388 -3.43 -0.88 -16.49
C ARG A 388 -2.42 -0.65 -15.37
N VAL A 389 -1.42 -1.53 -15.19
CA VAL A 389 -0.42 -1.36 -14.13
C VAL A 389 0.50 -0.16 -14.38
N ILE A 390 0.83 0.15 -15.65
CA ILE A 390 1.56 1.38 -16.01
C ILE A 390 0.72 2.63 -15.72
N THR A 391 -0.58 2.58 -16.03
CA THR A 391 -1.53 3.66 -15.74
C THR A 391 -1.61 3.90 -14.24
N LEU A 392 -1.72 2.83 -13.44
CA LEU A 392 -1.73 2.93 -11.97
C LEU A 392 -0.41 3.48 -11.41
N ALA A 393 0.74 3.06 -11.95
CA ALA A 393 2.04 3.60 -11.51
C ALA A 393 2.16 5.10 -11.79
N THR A 394 1.61 5.55 -12.92
CA THR A 394 1.51 6.98 -13.27
C THR A 394 0.59 7.73 -12.32
N ALA A 395 -0.57 7.16 -11.99
CA ALA A 395 -1.49 7.71 -10.98
C ALA A 395 -0.85 7.78 -9.57
N ASN A 396 0.08 6.87 -9.28
CA ASN A 396 0.86 6.84 -8.04
C ASN A 396 2.07 7.79 -8.04
N GLY A 397 2.23 8.63 -9.07
CA GLY A 397 3.20 9.72 -9.10
C GLY A 397 4.38 9.49 -10.05
N ALA A 398 4.43 8.38 -10.79
CA ALA A 398 5.44 8.20 -11.83
C ALA A 398 5.28 9.26 -12.92
N ALA A 399 6.39 9.85 -13.35
CA ALA A 399 6.43 10.81 -14.44
C ALA A 399 5.88 10.16 -15.72
N PRO A 400 5.04 10.86 -16.51
CA PRO A 400 4.54 10.34 -17.77
C PRO A 400 5.66 9.78 -18.66
N GLY A 401 5.49 8.54 -19.14
CA GLY A 401 6.48 7.84 -19.98
C GLY A 401 7.66 7.20 -19.22
N SER A 402 7.78 7.39 -17.90
CA SER A 402 8.83 6.74 -17.10
C SER A 402 8.43 5.37 -16.53
N ALA A 403 7.12 5.10 -16.42
CA ALA A 403 6.60 3.88 -15.83
C ALA A 403 6.81 2.67 -16.75
N ARG A 404 7.35 1.58 -16.18
CA ARG A 404 7.59 0.31 -16.85
C ARG A 404 7.20 -0.86 -15.96
N VAL A 405 6.78 -1.95 -16.58
CA VAL A 405 6.57 -3.24 -15.89
C VAL A 405 7.94 -3.83 -15.54
N VAL A 406 8.13 -4.15 -14.26
CA VAL A 406 9.36 -4.77 -13.72
C VAL A 406 9.16 -6.24 -13.40
N GLU A 407 7.93 -6.64 -13.12
CA GLU A 407 7.56 -8.02 -12.84
C GLU A 407 6.21 -8.31 -13.48
N MET A 408 6.08 -9.46 -14.13
CA MET A 408 4.79 -9.97 -14.59
C MET A 408 4.83 -11.49 -14.62
N SER A 409 3.89 -12.12 -13.95
CA SER A 409 3.75 -13.56 -13.91
C SER A 409 2.33 -13.97 -14.25
N ALA A 410 2.18 -15.06 -14.99
CA ALA A 410 0.89 -15.62 -15.37
C ALA A 410 0.95 -17.13 -15.10
N ILE A 411 0.36 -17.56 -13.98
CA ILE A 411 0.48 -18.92 -13.46
C ILE A 411 -0.87 -19.61 -13.52
N ALA A 412 -0.89 -20.84 -14.06
CA ALA A 412 -2.08 -21.68 -14.06
C ALA A 412 -2.47 -22.05 -12.61
N MET A 413 -3.74 -21.90 -12.27
CA MET A 413 -4.19 -22.15 -10.90
C MET A 413 -4.45 -23.66 -10.66
N PRO A 414 -3.86 -24.27 -9.62
CA PRO A 414 -4.14 -25.66 -9.28
C PRO A 414 -5.59 -25.82 -8.80
N PHE A 415 -6.17 -27.01 -8.98
CA PHE A 415 -7.53 -27.36 -8.57
C PHE A 415 -8.66 -26.49 -9.17
N THR A 416 -8.36 -25.83 -10.30
CA THR A 416 -9.35 -25.08 -11.09
C THR A 416 -9.45 -25.67 -12.50
N PRO A 417 -10.51 -25.39 -13.27
CA PRO A 417 -10.61 -25.79 -14.67
C PRO A 417 -9.40 -25.33 -15.48
N ALA A 418 -9.00 -26.15 -16.45
CA ALA A 418 -7.95 -25.81 -17.40
C ALA A 418 -8.26 -24.45 -18.07
N GLY A 419 -7.25 -23.58 -18.13
CA GLY A 419 -7.39 -22.21 -18.64
C GLY A 419 -7.55 -21.12 -17.58
N THR A 420 -7.66 -21.49 -16.30
CA THR A 420 -7.67 -20.49 -15.21
C THR A 420 -6.24 -20.06 -14.89
N VAL A 421 -5.98 -18.76 -14.99
CA VAL A 421 -4.65 -18.17 -14.78
C VAL A 421 -4.75 -17.02 -13.79
N ARG A 422 -3.86 -17.01 -12.79
CA ARG A 422 -3.60 -15.83 -11.95
C ARG A 422 -2.51 -15.01 -12.64
N ILE A 423 -2.80 -13.76 -12.93
CA ILE A 423 -1.83 -12.81 -13.48
C ILE A 423 -1.51 -11.75 -12.43
N THR A 424 -0.22 -11.65 -12.10
CA THR A 424 0.33 -10.59 -11.24
C THR A 424 1.24 -9.71 -12.07
N ALA A 425 1.23 -8.40 -11.80
CA ALA A 425 2.14 -7.47 -12.45
C ALA A 425 2.51 -6.33 -11.52
N ARG A 426 3.79 -5.93 -11.57
CA ARG A 426 4.34 -4.77 -10.87
C ARG A 426 4.92 -3.80 -11.87
N ALA A 427 4.60 -2.52 -11.71
CA ALA A 427 5.24 -1.43 -12.45
C ALA A 427 5.87 -0.42 -11.51
N THR A 428 6.93 0.23 -11.98
CA THR A 428 7.57 1.37 -11.30
C THR A 428 8.01 2.41 -12.32
N GLY A 429 8.12 3.65 -11.90
CA GLY A 429 8.63 4.74 -12.74
C GLY A 429 9.36 5.79 -11.91
N SER A 430 10.05 6.70 -12.59
CA SER A 430 10.71 7.82 -11.92
C SER A 430 9.66 8.76 -11.33
N PRO A 431 9.80 9.26 -10.09
CA PRO A 431 8.86 10.23 -9.54
C PRO A 431 8.81 11.50 -10.38
N SER A 432 7.61 12.05 -10.51
CA SER A 432 7.39 13.31 -11.22
C SER A 432 8.15 14.44 -10.52
N PRO A 433 8.99 15.22 -11.22
CA PRO A 433 9.72 16.31 -10.58
C PRO A 433 8.74 17.36 -10.03
N GLY A 434 9.04 17.87 -8.83
CA GLY A 434 8.34 19.02 -8.27
C GLY A 434 8.33 20.21 -9.23
N ARG A 435 7.24 20.98 -9.24
CA ARG A 435 7.11 22.13 -10.14
C ARG A 435 7.94 23.27 -9.56
N ARG A 436 8.98 23.72 -10.28
CA ARG A 436 9.64 24.99 -9.93
C ARG A 436 8.62 26.10 -10.05
N LEU A 437 8.41 26.85 -8.97
CA LEU A 437 7.77 28.15 -9.06
C LEU A 437 8.74 29.08 -9.80
N VAL A 438 8.42 29.43 -11.04
CA VAL A 438 9.05 30.57 -11.70
C VAL A 438 8.59 31.79 -10.90
N PRO A 439 9.50 32.65 -10.39
CA PRO A 439 9.10 33.88 -9.73
C PRO A 439 8.18 34.66 -10.67
N ASP A 440 7.00 35.02 -10.18
CA ASP A 440 6.03 35.79 -10.94
C ASP A 440 6.71 37.06 -11.47
N THR A 441 6.60 37.32 -12.77
CA THR A 441 7.22 38.46 -13.47
C THR A 441 6.57 39.81 -13.13
N ALA A 442 6.10 39.98 -11.88
CA ALA A 442 5.42 41.16 -11.39
C ALA A 442 6.34 42.39 -11.20
N ASP A 443 7.67 42.25 -11.37
CA ASP A 443 8.62 43.36 -11.25
C ASP A 443 8.94 44.11 -12.56
N ARG A 444 8.28 43.78 -13.69
CA ARG A 444 8.48 44.52 -14.96
C ARG A 444 7.53 45.69 -15.21
N VAL A 445 6.63 46.03 -14.27
CA VAL A 445 5.69 47.17 -14.42
C VAL A 445 6.08 48.38 -13.55
N ARG A 446 7.20 48.33 -12.82
CA ARG A 446 7.75 49.49 -12.09
C ARG A 446 9.07 49.99 -12.68
N ALA A 447 9.12 50.13 -13.99
CA ALA A 447 10.12 50.93 -14.71
C ALA A 447 9.57 51.26 -16.10
N GLY A 448 8.57 52.14 -16.13
CA GLY A 448 7.99 52.72 -17.34
C GLY A 448 7.63 54.16 -17.07
#